data_AF-A0A2E9M0I1-F1
#
_entry.id   AF-A0A2E9M0I1-F1
#
_cell.length_a   1.000
_cell.length_b   1.000
_cell.length_c   1.000
_cell.angle_alpha   90.00
_cell.angle_beta   90.00
_cell.angle_gamma   90.00
#
_symmetry.space_group_name_H-M   'P 1'
#
loop_
_entity.id
_entity.type
_entity.pdbx_description
1 polymer ?
#
loop_
_entity_poly.entity_id
_entity_poly.type
_entity_poly.pdbx_seq_one_letter_code
_entity_poly.pdbx_strand_id
1 'polypeptide(L)'
;MDAVVSSYNDFQGLAKLRAKAEKDQMSAAREVGQQFEAFFIQMMLKSMRDAGEGLKSGLWDSSAGDSYEEMFDAELSTSLAKSQGIGMTDWLVRQLENPGGLAAARKGMGVSAYQSLASVR
;
A
#
# COMPACT_ATOMS: atom_id res chain seq x y z
N MET A 1 14.42 1.99 12.24
CA MET A 1 13.48 0.92 12.61
C MET A 1 13.67 -0.20 11.61
N ASP A 2 14.18 -1.34 12.05
CA ASP A 2 14.21 -2.57 11.25
C ASP A 2 12.78 -3.08 11.10
N ALA A 3 12.37 -3.42 9.88
CA ALA A 3 11.06 -4.04 9.64
C ALA A 3 11.01 -5.38 10.39
N VAL A 4 9.95 -5.63 11.16
CA VAL A 4 9.81 -6.86 11.96
C VAL A 4 9.63 -8.09 11.06
N VAL A 5 9.18 -7.89 9.81
CA VAL A 5 9.08 -8.92 8.77
C VAL A 5 9.88 -8.47 7.56
N SER A 6 10.91 -9.23 7.20
CA SER A 6 11.78 -8.94 6.04
C SER A 6 11.41 -9.78 4.80
N SER A 7 10.67 -10.87 4.97
CA SER A 7 10.35 -11.82 3.89
C SER A 7 9.13 -12.70 4.24
N TYR A 8 8.40 -13.17 3.22
CA TYR A 8 7.31 -14.15 3.35
C TYR A 8 7.75 -15.45 4.09
N ASN A 9 9.03 -15.83 4.00
CA ASN A 9 9.56 -17.02 4.68
C ASN A 9 10.03 -16.73 6.12
N ASP A 10 9.88 -15.51 6.62
CA ASP A 10 10.28 -15.14 7.98
C ASP A 10 9.18 -15.44 9.00
N PHE A 11 9.07 -16.72 9.37
CA PHE A 11 8.10 -17.19 10.38
C PHE A 11 8.32 -16.55 11.76
N GLN A 12 9.56 -16.17 12.09
CA GLN A 12 9.88 -15.51 13.35
C GLN A 12 9.40 -14.05 13.34
N GLY A 13 9.60 -13.35 12.23
CA GLY A 13 9.03 -12.02 12.00
C GLY A 13 7.51 -12.03 12.07
N LEU A 14 6.86 -13.02 11.43
CA LEU A 14 5.41 -13.19 11.48
C LEU A 14 4.89 -13.47 12.90
N ALA A 15 5.59 -14.31 13.68
CA ALA A 15 5.24 -14.57 15.07
C ALA A 15 5.37 -13.31 15.95
N LYS A 16 6.44 -12.52 15.75
CA LYS A 16 6.63 -11.23 16.42
C LYS A 16 5.56 -10.23 16.04
N LEU A 17 5.21 -10.14 14.75
CA LEU A 17 4.15 -9.27 14.25
C LEU A 17 2.80 -9.65 14.86
N ARG A 18 2.48 -10.94 14.97
CA ARG A 18 1.28 -11.43 15.64
C ARG A 18 1.26 -11.05 17.13
N ALA A 19 2.34 -11.30 17.86
CA ALA A 19 2.45 -10.93 19.26
C ALA A 19 2.36 -9.41 19.48
N LYS A 20 2.86 -8.62 18.52
CA LYS A 20 2.73 -7.15 18.51
C LYS A 20 1.29 -6.73 18.25
N ALA A 21 0.61 -7.35 17.27
CA ALA A 21 -0.79 -7.07 16.97
C ALA A 21 -1.72 -7.38 18.15
N GLU A 22 -1.45 -8.42 18.95
CA GLU A 22 -2.21 -8.71 20.17
C GLU A 22 -2.11 -7.60 21.24
N LYS A 23 -1.02 -6.83 21.25
CA LYS A 23 -0.78 -5.73 22.20
C LYS A 23 -1.17 -4.36 21.63
N ASP A 24 -0.92 -4.16 20.35
CA ASP A 24 -1.13 -2.90 19.63
C ASP A 24 -1.45 -3.20 18.15
N GLN A 25 -2.74 -3.36 17.88
CA GLN A 25 -3.25 -3.64 16.54
C GLN A 25 -2.97 -2.50 15.56
N MET A 26 -2.92 -1.24 16.03
CA MET A 26 -2.80 -0.07 15.16
C MET A 26 -1.38 0.11 14.65
N SER A 27 -0.36 -0.04 15.51
CA SER A 27 1.02 0.02 15.05
C SER A 27 1.39 -1.18 14.17
N ALA A 28 0.86 -2.36 14.46
CA ALA A 28 1.03 -3.54 13.61
C ALA A 28 0.34 -3.34 12.24
N ALA A 29 -0.87 -2.79 12.22
CA ALA A 29 -1.59 -2.47 10.98
C ALA A 29 -0.85 -1.45 10.11
N ARG A 30 -0.25 -0.43 10.73
CA ARG A 30 0.56 0.56 10.02
C ARG A 30 1.81 -0.06 9.40
N GLU A 31 2.48 -0.95 10.12
CA GLU A 31 3.66 -1.66 9.63
C GLU A 31 3.35 -2.59 8.45
N VAL A 32 2.26 -3.35 8.54
CA VAL A 32 1.77 -4.21 7.44
C VAL A 32 1.29 -3.36 6.26
N GLY A 33 0.59 -2.27 6.52
CA GLY A 33 0.11 -1.35 5.49
C GLY A 33 1.26 -0.76 4.67
N GLN A 34 2.37 -0.36 5.33
CA GLN A 34 3.57 0.15 4.63
C GLN A 34 4.21 -0.91 3.74
N GLN A 35 4.28 -2.17 4.17
CA GLN A 35 4.80 -3.26 3.36
C GLN A 35 3.90 -3.58 2.17
N PHE A 36 2.58 -3.57 2.39
CA PHE A 36 1.61 -3.76 1.32
C PHE A 36 1.66 -2.61 0.29
N GLU A 37 1.81 -1.37 0.75
CA GLU A 37 1.96 -0.19 -0.10
C GLU A 37 3.24 -0.26 -0.93
N ALA A 38 4.36 -0.69 -0.35
CA ALA A 38 5.60 -0.95 -1.10
C ALA A 38 5.38 -1.98 -2.22
N PHE A 39 4.75 -3.11 -1.90
CA PHE A 39 4.43 -4.13 -2.90
C PHE A 39 3.52 -3.60 -4.02
N PHE A 40 2.52 -2.79 -3.67
CA PHE A 40 1.63 -2.16 -4.65
C PHE A 40 2.38 -1.17 -5.56
N ILE A 41 3.26 -0.34 -5.00
CA ILE A 41 4.09 0.58 -5.80
C ILE A 41 5.00 -0.22 -6.74
N GLN A 42 5.60 -1.33 -6.27
CA GLN A 42 6.38 -2.22 -7.12
C GLN A 42 5.55 -2.78 -8.28
N MET A 43 4.31 -3.23 -8.03
CA MET A 43 3.40 -3.69 -9.09
C MET A 43 3.06 -2.58 -10.08
N MET A 44 2.87 -1.35 -9.61
CA MET A 44 2.60 -0.19 -10.46
C MET A 44 3.81 0.11 -11.37
N LEU A 45 5.02 0.15 -10.80
CA LEU A 45 6.27 0.36 -11.56
C LEU A 45 6.46 -0.74 -12.61
N LYS A 46 6.25 -2.01 -12.24
CA LYS A 46 6.28 -3.13 -13.17
C LYS A 46 5.25 -2.97 -14.29
N SER A 47 4.00 -2.68 -13.96
CA SER A 47 2.96 -2.46 -14.97
C SER A 47 3.27 -1.29 -15.91
N MET A 48 3.91 -0.22 -15.42
CA MET A 48 4.35 0.89 -16.27
C MET A 48 5.47 0.48 -17.23
N ARG A 49 6.40 -0.38 -16.76
CA ARG A 49 7.48 -0.94 -17.58
C ARG A 49 6.95 -1.87 -18.65
N ASP A 50 6.09 -2.83 -18.27
CA ASP A 50 5.44 -3.78 -19.19
C ASP A 50 4.67 -3.03 -20.30
N ALA A 51 3.98 -1.93 -19.95
CA ALA A 51 3.29 -1.08 -20.94
C ALA A 51 4.25 -0.36 -21.90
N GLY A 52 5.48 -0.07 -21.47
CA GLY A 52 6.54 0.54 -22.27
C GLY A 52 7.36 -0.45 -23.10
N GLU A 53 7.28 -1.75 -22.84
CA GLU A 53 7.98 -2.78 -23.61
C GLU A 53 7.57 -2.79 -25.09
N GLY A 54 6.30 -2.50 -25.39
CA GLY A 54 5.84 -2.34 -26.77
C GLY A 54 6.53 -1.21 -27.56
N LEU A 55 7.23 -0.30 -26.87
CA LEU A 55 8.04 0.78 -27.45
C LEU A 55 9.55 0.47 -27.45
N LYS A 56 10.01 -0.50 -26.64
CA LYS A 56 11.41 -0.95 -26.64
C LYS A 56 11.60 -1.87 -27.86
N SER A 57 12.47 -1.48 -28.80
CA SER A 57 12.89 -2.40 -29.85
C SER A 57 13.65 -3.57 -29.21
N GLY A 58 13.31 -4.81 -29.58
CA GLY A 58 13.82 -6.06 -28.98
C GLY A 58 15.33 -6.33 -29.11
N LEU A 59 16.13 -5.29 -29.35
CA LEU A 59 17.59 -5.33 -29.42
C LEU A 59 18.26 -5.03 -28.07
N TRP A 60 17.51 -4.54 -27.08
CA TRP A 60 18.02 -4.16 -25.74
C TRP A 60 17.43 -4.96 -24.58
N ASP A 61 16.69 -6.02 -24.89
CA ASP A 61 16.09 -6.92 -23.91
C ASP A 61 17.15 -7.93 -23.43
N SER A 62 17.50 -7.86 -22.14
CA SER A 62 18.46 -8.78 -21.54
C SER A 62 18.01 -9.15 -20.13
N SER A 63 17.98 -10.45 -19.85
CA SER A 63 17.52 -10.99 -18.55
C SER A 63 18.31 -10.46 -17.35
N ALA A 64 19.58 -10.11 -17.55
CA ALA A 64 20.41 -9.47 -16.52
C ALA A 64 19.97 -8.03 -16.23
N GLY A 65 19.56 -7.29 -17.27
CA GLY A 65 18.98 -5.96 -17.14
C GLY A 65 17.65 -6.00 -16.40
N ASP A 66 16.76 -6.92 -16.77
CA ASP A 66 15.45 -7.09 -16.11
C ASP A 66 15.60 -7.41 -14.64
N SER A 67 16.52 -8.31 -14.30
CA SER A 67 16.79 -8.67 -12.89
C SER A 67 17.29 -7.47 -12.08
N TYR A 68 18.17 -6.64 -12.66
CA TYR A 68 18.64 -5.42 -12.01
C TYR A 68 17.53 -4.39 -11.85
N GLU A 69 16.70 -4.20 -12.89
CA GLU A 69 15.56 -3.29 -12.86
C GLU A 69 14.53 -3.74 -11.80
N GLU A 70 14.24 -5.04 -11.68
CA GLU A 70 13.35 -5.57 -10.65
C GLU A 70 13.89 -5.32 -9.23
N MET A 71 15.19 -5.50 -9.01
CA MET A 71 15.83 -5.18 -7.72
C MET A 71 15.80 -3.69 -7.41
N PHE A 72 16.03 -2.85 -8.42
CA PHE A 72 15.97 -1.41 -8.31
C PHE A 72 14.56 -0.94 -7.95
N ASP A 73 13.53 -1.47 -8.62
CA ASP A 73 12.14 -1.15 -8.36
C ASP A 73 11.69 -1.61 -6.95
N ALA A 74 12.23 -2.73 -6.45
CA ALA A 74 11.97 -3.21 -5.09
C ALA A 74 12.53 -2.24 -4.02
N GLU A 75 13.75 -1.73 -4.17
CA GLU A 75 14.30 -0.74 -3.24
C GLU A 75 13.61 0.62 -3.37
N LEU A 76 13.35 1.05 -4.61
CA LEU A 76 12.65 2.30 -4.88
C LEU A 76 11.25 2.30 -4.27
N SER A 77 10.47 1.24 -4.49
CA SER A 77 9.13 1.09 -3.93
C SER A 77 9.13 1.09 -2.39
N THR A 78 10.11 0.42 -1.78
CA THR A 78 10.31 0.43 -0.32
C THR A 78 10.63 1.84 0.20
N SER A 79 11.50 2.58 -0.50
CA SER A 79 11.86 3.95 -0.16
C SER A 79 10.67 4.93 -0.31
N LEU A 80 9.88 4.77 -1.37
CA LEU A 80 8.68 5.58 -1.61
C LEU A 80 7.61 5.33 -0.55
N ALA A 81 7.35 4.07 -0.21
CA ALA A 81 6.40 3.71 0.84
C ALA A 81 6.80 4.26 2.23
N LYS A 82 8.11 4.36 2.51
CA LYS A 82 8.62 4.90 3.78
C LYS A 82 8.56 6.42 3.90
N SER A 83 8.76 7.14 2.79
CA SER A 83 8.91 8.60 2.81
C SER A 83 7.58 9.34 2.68
N GLN A 84 6.85 9.10 1.59
CA GLN A 84 5.67 9.84 1.19
C GLN A 84 4.75 8.90 0.41
N GLY A 85 4.48 7.70 0.96
CA GLY A 85 3.64 6.68 0.34
C GLY A 85 2.33 7.25 -0.23
N ILE A 86 1.67 6.49 -1.10
CA ILE A 86 0.47 6.94 -1.82
C ILE A 86 -0.78 7.10 -0.93
N GLY A 87 -0.69 6.78 0.37
CA GLY A 87 -1.74 6.94 1.37
C GLY A 87 -2.57 5.68 1.60
N MET A 88 -2.15 4.55 1.04
CA MET A 88 -2.84 3.26 1.16
C MET A 88 -2.74 2.71 2.59
N THR A 89 -1.59 2.89 3.22
CA THR A 89 -1.36 2.54 4.63
C THR A 89 -2.36 3.25 5.54
N ASP A 90 -2.52 4.56 5.38
CA ASP A 90 -3.42 5.36 6.23
C ASP A 90 -4.89 5.01 5.98
N TRP A 91 -5.25 4.70 4.74
CA TRP A 91 -6.58 4.18 4.43
C TRP A 91 -6.86 2.84 5.13
N LEU A 92 -5.90 1.90 5.10
CA LEU A 92 -6.03 0.59 5.76
C LEU A 92 -6.19 0.76 7.28
N VAL A 93 -5.35 1.59 7.90
CA VAL A 93 -5.40 1.88 9.33
C VAL A 93 -6.76 2.49 9.71
N ARG A 94 -7.25 3.49 8.96
CA ARG A 94 -8.57 4.10 9.18
C ARG A 94 -9.71 3.09 9.09
N GLN A 95 -9.62 2.14 8.16
CA GLN A 95 -10.63 1.10 8.02
C GLN A 95 -10.61 0.11 9.19
N LEU A 96 -9.44 -0.15 9.79
CA LEU A 96 -9.32 -0.97 10.99
C LEU A 96 -9.79 -0.23 12.25
N GLU A 97 -9.54 1.08 12.34
CA GLU A 97 -10.06 1.95 13.42
C GLU A 97 -11.59 2.03 13.41
N ASN A 98 -12.19 2.01 12.21
CA ASN A 98 -13.65 2.02 12.07
C ASN A 98 -14.11 1.03 10.99
N PRO A 99 -14.23 -0.27 11.32
CA PRO A 99 -14.61 -1.34 10.39
C PRO A 99 -15.98 -1.18 9.71
N GLY A 100 -16.75 -0.15 10.08
CA GLY A 100 -18.01 0.23 9.44
C GLY A 100 -18.12 1.71 9.08
N GLY A 101 -17.06 2.52 9.19
CA GLY A 101 -17.13 3.99 9.11
C GLY A 101 -17.65 4.52 7.78
N LEU A 102 -17.28 3.87 6.67
CA LEU A 102 -17.79 4.18 5.33
C LEU A 102 -19.30 3.88 5.18
N ALA A 103 -19.82 2.90 5.93
CA ALA A 103 -21.25 2.54 5.94
C ALA A 103 -22.05 3.34 6.98
N ALA A 104 -21.46 3.65 8.13
CA ALA A 104 -22.09 4.39 9.22
C ALA A 104 -22.20 5.90 8.94
N ALA A 105 -21.21 6.51 8.27
CA ALA A 105 -21.25 7.92 7.87
C ALA A 105 -22.44 8.25 6.96
N ARG A 106 -22.99 7.26 6.23
CA ARG A 106 -24.13 7.42 5.33
C ARG A 106 -25.47 7.14 5.98
N LYS A 107 -25.50 6.43 7.12
CA LYS A 107 -26.74 6.01 7.80
C LYS A 107 -27.44 7.17 8.56
N GLY A 108 -26.76 8.31 8.75
CA GLY A 108 -27.28 9.46 9.49
C GLY A 108 -27.57 10.72 8.65
N MET A 109 -27.23 10.73 7.35
CA MET A 109 -27.52 11.89 6.49
C MET A 109 -28.98 11.84 6.05
N GLY A 110 -29.87 12.46 6.82
CA GLY A 110 -31.25 12.68 6.43
C GLY A 110 -31.31 13.44 5.09
N VAL A 111 -32.37 13.18 4.31
CA VAL A 111 -32.59 13.75 2.96
C VAL A 111 -32.47 15.29 2.94
N SER A 112 -32.69 15.95 4.07
CA SER A 112 -32.49 17.40 4.27
C SER A 112 -31.04 17.86 4.09
N ALA A 113 -30.04 17.02 4.35
CA ALA A 113 -28.62 17.35 4.19
C ALA A 113 -28.19 17.39 2.71
N TYR A 114 -28.95 16.73 1.83
CA TYR A 114 -28.73 16.81 0.38
C TYR A 114 -29.32 18.08 -0.23
N GLN A 115 -30.40 18.61 0.34
CA GLN A 115 -31.03 19.85 -0.14
C GLN A 115 -30.18 21.11 0.13
N SER A 116 -29.42 21.15 1.22
CA SER A 116 -28.56 22.30 1.54
C SER A 116 -27.30 22.40 0.69
N LEU A 117 -26.80 21.28 0.14
CA LEU A 117 -25.67 21.27 -0.79
C LEU A 117 -26.07 21.72 -2.21
N ALA A 118 -27.34 21.60 -2.58
CA ALA A 118 -27.85 21.99 -3.88
C ALA A 118 -28.24 23.48 -3.97
N SER A 119 -28.41 24.16 -2.84
CA SER A 119 -28.86 25.56 -2.78
C SER A 119 -27.74 26.60 -2.73
N VAL A 120 -26.48 26.20 -2.91
CA VAL A 120 -25.35 27.13 -3.05
C VAL A 120 -24.91 27.17 -4.51
N ARG A 121 -25.62 27.96 -5.31
CA ARG A 121 -25.14 28.53 -6.56
C ARG A 121 -25.54 30.00 -6.60
#